data_AF-U5NZE2-F1
#
_entry.id   AF-U5NZE2-F1
#
_cell.length_a   1.000
_cell.length_b   1.000
_cell.length_c   1.000
_cell.angle_alpha   90.00
_cell.angle_beta   90.00
_cell.angle_gamma   90.00
#
_symmetry.space_group_name_H-M   'P 1'
#
loop_
_entity.id
_entity.type
_entity.pdbx_description
1 polymer ?
#
loop_
_entity_poly.entity_id
_entity_poly.type
_entity_poly.pdbx_seq_one_letter_code
_entity_poly.pdbx_strand_id
1 'polypeptide(L)'
;MNKPDQMSPILASVPIPDALRDVNKQLAAEAGRPALDWTYWGIQQPSLTITADLMDAHASVGPAIYLPLAIGAGLLAIFRPSSSSTAIAGSPVLENRTADTRSLTLKSVIAKHDELLSTWDDWHNDLDLIVNFSAFHDVQHETFARTALEAHRAAEEARAKATVNDAASVRTYSTAVDEFATALKEADHQARLLGRHSIDPVLKRTMDQVQILLDTFRHPSTPANQRRIAREAIYRALDPLIDTPANIEIPELETRFQHELEPSRRGDLS
;
A
#
# COMPACT_ATOMS: atom_id res chain seq x y z
N MET A 1 -0.19 -36.78 -7.64
CA MET A 1 0.29 -36.32 -6.33
C MET A 1 1.53 -35.46 -6.59
N ASN A 2 1.34 -34.18 -6.92
CA ASN A 2 2.42 -33.24 -7.21
C ASN A 2 2.46 -32.20 -6.09
N LYS A 3 3.61 -32.05 -5.43
CA LYS A 3 3.88 -30.95 -4.51
C LYS A 3 3.99 -29.65 -5.31
N PRO A 4 3.42 -28.52 -4.86
CA PRO A 4 3.74 -27.23 -5.43
C PRO A 4 5.14 -26.79 -4.97
N ASP A 5 5.96 -26.40 -5.95
CA ASP A 5 7.24 -25.74 -5.75
C ASP A 5 7.03 -24.44 -4.95
N GLN A 6 7.67 -24.37 -3.80
CA GLN A 6 7.82 -23.16 -3.00
C GLN A 6 8.95 -22.34 -3.63
N MET A 7 8.60 -21.40 -4.52
CA MET A 7 9.50 -20.33 -4.93
C MET A 7 9.46 -19.25 -3.86
N SER A 8 10.43 -19.26 -2.93
CA SER A 8 10.70 -18.08 -2.11
C SER A 8 11.15 -16.93 -3.01
N PRO A 9 10.62 -15.70 -2.86
CA PRO A 9 11.18 -14.54 -3.54
C PRO A 9 12.58 -14.29 -2.98
N ILE A 10 13.59 -14.47 -3.83
CA ILE A 10 14.97 -14.09 -3.55
C ILE A 10 15.00 -12.56 -3.61
N LEU A 11 14.81 -11.89 -2.46
CA LEU A 11 15.19 -10.49 -2.31
C LEU A 11 16.72 -10.44 -2.35
N ALA A 12 17.25 -10.17 -3.53
CA ALA A 12 18.70 -10.00 -3.73
C ALA A 12 19.19 -8.84 -2.85
N SER A 13 20.22 -9.09 -2.04
CA SER A 13 20.93 -8.05 -1.30
C SER A 13 21.42 -6.99 -2.30
N VAL A 14 20.91 -5.77 -2.18
CA VAL A 14 21.33 -4.64 -3.03
C VAL A 14 22.64 -4.10 -2.47
N PRO A 15 23.79 -4.29 -3.16
CA PRO A 15 25.05 -3.75 -2.67
C PRO A 15 25.03 -2.23 -2.73
N ILE A 16 25.35 -1.58 -1.62
CA ILE A 16 25.49 -0.13 -1.57
C ILE A 16 26.83 0.27 -2.19
N PRO A 17 26.85 1.24 -3.13
CA PRO A 17 28.09 1.74 -3.73
C PRO A 17 29.08 2.21 -2.67
N ASP A 18 30.36 1.86 -2.82
CA ASP A 18 31.42 2.22 -1.86
C ASP A 18 31.49 3.73 -1.58
N ALA A 19 31.11 4.56 -2.55
CA ALA A 19 31.03 6.02 -2.42
C ALA A 19 30.03 6.51 -1.34
N LEU A 20 29.00 5.73 -0.99
CA LEU A 20 28.05 6.06 0.08
C LEU A 20 28.55 5.58 1.45
N ARG A 21 29.55 4.69 1.49
CA ARG A 21 30.10 4.14 2.73
C ARG A 21 30.84 5.21 3.53
N ASP A 22 31.55 6.10 2.85
CA ASP A 22 32.28 7.21 3.48
C ASP A 22 31.34 8.31 3.98
N VAL A 23 30.24 8.56 3.26
CA VAL A 23 29.19 9.51 3.70
C VAL A 23 28.49 8.99 4.95
N ASN A 24 28.15 7.70 5.01
CA ASN A 24 27.58 7.11 6.22
C ASN A 24 28.52 7.24 7.43
N LYS A 25 29.82 7.03 7.24
CA LYS A 25 30.80 7.24 8.31
C LYS A 25 30.81 8.70 8.78
N GLN A 26 30.73 9.64 7.84
CA GLN A 26 30.71 11.06 8.14
C GLN A 26 29.43 11.48 8.87
N LEU A 27 28.25 11.10 8.36
CA LEU A 27 26.96 11.37 8.99
C LEU A 27 26.85 10.76 10.39
N ALA A 28 27.37 9.54 10.57
CA ALA A 28 27.39 8.89 11.87
C ALA A 28 28.31 9.62 12.86
N ALA A 29 29.48 10.07 12.41
CA ALA A 29 30.38 10.89 13.22
C ALA A 29 29.74 12.23 13.62
N GLU A 30 29.06 12.91 12.69
CA GLU A 30 28.34 14.17 12.95
C GLU A 30 27.14 13.98 13.91
N ALA A 31 26.44 12.84 13.82
CA ALA A 31 25.31 12.52 14.68
C ALA A 31 25.71 11.92 16.05
N GLY A 32 27.00 11.68 16.30
CA GLY A 32 27.47 10.99 17.50
C GLY A 32 26.97 9.54 17.61
N ARG A 33 26.75 8.88 16.47
CA ARG A 33 26.26 7.49 16.37
C ARG A 33 27.34 6.62 15.72
N PRO A 34 27.37 5.30 15.98
CA PRO A 34 28.26 4.41 15.25
C PRO A 34 27.89 4.39 13.76
N ALA A 35 28.91 4.45 12.89
CA ALA A 35 28.71 4.24 11.46
C ALA A 35 28.09 2.87 11.25
N LEU A 36 26.97 2.81 10.55
CA LEU A 36 26.33 1.54 10.24
C LEU A 36 27.30 0.66 9.45
N ASP A 37 27.55 -0.53 9.99
CA ASP A 37 28.39 -1.53 9.35
C ASP A 37 27.61 -2.15 8.19
N TRP A 38 27.81 -1.62 6.99
CA TRP A 38 27.20 -2.11 5.76
C TRP A 38 27.70 -3.51 5.35
N THR A 39 28.78 -4.01 5.95
CA THR A 39 29.37 -5.32 5.65
C THR A 39 28.52 -6.48 6.20
N TYR A 40 27.66 -6.21 7.19
CA TYR A 40 26.77 -7.20 7.82
C TYR A 40 25.41 -7.42 7.11
N TRP A 41 25.19 -6.76 5.97
CA TRP A 41 23.89 -6.72 5.27
C TRP A 41 23.87 -7.49 3.94
N GLY A 42 24.97 -8.18 3.63
CA GLY A 42 24.99 -9.28 2.67
C GLY A 42 24.49 -10.56 3.35
N ILE A 43 23.47 -11.20 2.78
CA ILE A 43 22.87 -12.43 3.31
C ILE A 43 23.95 -13.51 3.49
N GLN A 44 24.29 -13.82 4.74
CA GLN A 44 24.73 -15.16 5.11
C GLN A 44 23.60 -15.75 5.96
N GLN A 45 22.77 -16.60 5.35
CA GLN A 45 21.79 -17.35 6.13
C GLN A 45 22.55 -18.18 7.17
N PRO A 46 22.23 -18.10 8.47
CA PRO A 46 22.70 -19.11 9.39
C PRO A 46 22.04 -20.42 8.97
N SER A 47 22.84 -21.38 8.48
CA SER A 47 22.41 -22.76 8.38
C SER A 47 22.05 -23.22 9.79
N LEU A 48 20.76 -23.23 10.12
CA LEU A 48 20.25 -23.87 11.31
C LEU A 48 20.41 -25.37 11.12
N THR A 49 21.54 -25.91 11.56
CA THR A 49 21.68 -27.33 11.86
C THR A 49 20.83 -27.59 13.10
N ILE A 50 19.55 -27.90 12.91
CA ILE A 50 18.70 -28.42 13.99
C ILE A 50 19.23 -29.81 14.32
N THR A 51 20.05 -29.89 15.36
CA THR A 51 20.31 -31.18 16.03
C THR A 51 19.00 -31.64 16.65
N ALA A 52 18.53 -32.79 16.19
CA ALA A 52 17.41 -33.51 16.75
C ALA A 52 17.75 -33.96 18.18
N ASP A 53 17.46 -33.12 19.17
CA ASP A 53 17.38 -33.56 20.56
C ASP A 53 16.48 -32.60 21.34
N LEU A 54 15.22 -32.99 21.49
CA LEU A 54 14.33 -32.79 22.64
C LEU A 54 12.90 -33.13 22.20
N MET A 55 12.61 -34.44 22.20
CA MET A 55 11.26 -34.92 22.52
C MET A 55 11.10 -34.95 24.04
N ASP A 56 9.84 -34.90 24.47
CA ASP A 56 9.31 -35.07 25.83
C ASP A 56 9.22 -33.81 26.71
N ALA A 57 8.02 -33.22 26.76
CA ALA A 57 7.20 -33.28 27.97
C ALA A 57 5.78 -32.70 27.75
N HIS A 58 4.79 -33.59 27.91
CA HIS A 58 3.51 -33.43 28.63
C HIS A 58 2.74 -32.09 28.53
N ALA A 59 1.58 -32.03 27.88
CA ALA A 59 0.25 -32.53 28.29
C ALA A 59 -0.65 -31.49 28.96
N SER A 60 -1.94 -31.54 28.56
CA SER A 60 -3.13 -31.13 29.32
C SER A 60 -3.45 -29.63 29.44
N VAL A 61 -4.38 -29.12 28.62
CA VAL A 61 -5.63 -28.43 29.05
C VAL A 61 -6.69 -28.62 27.95
N GLY A 62 -7.92 -28.93 28.37
CA GLY A 62 -9.02 -29.50 27.57
C GLY A 62 -9.92 -28.53 26.78
N PRO A 63 -11.06 -29.05 26.25
CA PRO A 63 -11.86 -28.39 25.22
C PRO A 63 -12.96 -27.50 25.81
N ALA A 64 -13.11 -26.30 25.25
CA ALA A 64 -14.29 -25.46 25.46
C ALA A 64 -15.35 -25.77 24.39
N ILE A 65 -16.38 -26.49 24.81
CA ILE A 65 -17.69 -26.61 24.15
C ILE A 65 -18.55 -25.42 24.62
N TYR A 66 -19.34 -24.81 23.72
CA TYR A 66 -20.66 -24.15 23.91
C TYR A 66 -20.84 -23.17 22.72
N LEU A 67 -21.94 -23.04 21.98
CA LEU A 67 -23.14 -23.79 21.63
C LEU A 67 -23.83 -22.92 20.54
N PRO A 68 -24.55 -23.46 19.54
CA PRO A 68 -25.22 -22.66 18.52
C PRO A 68 -26.59 -22.16 19.03
N LEU A 69 -26.88 -20.87 18.83
CA LEU A 69 -28.21 -20.31 19.04
C LEU A 69 -28.93 -20.21 17.70
N ALA A 70 -29.80 -21.18 17.46
CA ALA A 70 -30.88 -21.13 16.48
C ALA A 70 -32.22 -20.97 17.23
N ILE A 71 -32.88 -19.83 17.01
CA ILE A 71 -34.27 -19.52 17.34
C ILE A 71 -34.70 -18.57 16.21
N GLY A 72 -35.79 -18.71 15.46
CA GLY A 72 -37.01 -19.49 15.54
C GLY A 72 -38.12 -18.65 14.88
N ALA A 73 -39.10 -19.32 14.26
CA ALA A 73 -40.34 -18.78 13.66
C ALA A 73 -40.18 -17.99 12.33
N GLY A 74 -40.77 -18.37 11.19
CA GLY A 74 -42.00 -19.13 11.01
C GLY A 74 -43.22 -18.22 11.08
N LEU A 75 -43.47 -17.45 10.00
CA LEU A 75 -44.78 -16.87 9.73
C LEU A 75 -45.05 -16.82 8.22
N LEU A 76 -45.91 -17.76 7.81
CA LEU A 76 -46.61 -17.78 6.54
C LEU A 76 -47.46 -16.50 6.42
N ALA A 77 -47.19 -15.68 5.40
CA ALA A 77 -48.11 -14.65 4.96
C ALA A 77 -48.39 -14.85 3.47
N ILE A 78 -49.47 -15.56 3.18
CA ILE A 78 -50.10 -15.58 1.86
C ILE A 78 -50.74 -14.20 1.68
N PHE A 79 -50.04 -13.30 0.97
CA PHE A 79 -50.64 -12.05 0.50
C PHE A 79 -50.45 -11.96 -1.01
N ARG A 80 -51.54 -12.20 -1.73
CA ARG A 80 -51.61 -12.13 -3.19
C ARG A 80 -52.48 -10.93 -3.54
N PRO A 81 -51.91 -9.74 -3.81
CA PRO A 81 -52.66 -8.70 -4.50
C PRO A 81 -52.53 -8.92 -6.00
N SER A 82 -53.61 -9.40 -6.61
CA SER A 82 -53.90 -9.14 -8.01
C SER A 82 -53.94 -7.63 -8.23
N SER A 83 -53.03 -7.11 -9.03
CA SER A 83 -53.11 -5.76 -9.58
C SER A 83 -52.59 -5.78 -11.00
N SER A 84 -53.52 -5.50 -11.90
CA SER A 84 -53.38 -5.38 -13.34
C SER A 84 -52.19 -4.51 -13.70
N SER A 85 -51.17 -5.09 -14.35
CA SER A 85 -50.10 -4.30 -14.97
C SER A 85 -50.63 -3.76 -16.29
N THR A 86 -51.32 -2.62 -16.23
CA THR A 86 -51.47 -1.72 -17.37
C THR A 86 -50.07 -1.26 -17.72
N ALA A 87 -49.56 -1.73 -18.87
CA ALA A 87 -48.36 -1.19 -19.48
C ALA A 87 -48.62 0.28 -19.84
N ILE A 88 -48.34 1.18 -18.89
CA ILE A 88 -48.19 2.60 -19.16
C ILE A 88 -46.90 2.70 -19.96
N ALA A 89 -47.04 2.97 -21.25
CA ALA A 89 -45.95 3.40 -22.10
C ALA A 89 -45.16 4.47 -21.33
N GLY A 90 -43.88 4.19 -21.06
CA GLY A 90 -43.00 5.07 -20.30
C GLY A 90 -43.07 6.48 -20.87
N SER A 91 -43.52 7.44 -20.07
CA SER A 91 -43.51 8.84 -20.48
C SER A 91 -42.05 9.29 -20.63
N PRO A 92 -41.62 9.77 -21.81
CA PRO A 92 -40.22 10.10 -22.10
C PRO A 92 -39.64 11.14 -21.13
N VAL A 93 -40.50 11.95 -20.50
CA VAL A 93 -40.12 12.97 -19.50
C VAL A 93 -39.66 12.36 -18.16
N LEU A 94 -40.24 11.23 -17.72
CA LEU A 94 -39.85 10.56 -16.46
C LEU A 94 -38.55 9.76 -16.65
N GLU A 95 -38.39 9.13 -17.81
CA GLU A 95 -37.17 8.42 -18.17
C GLU A 95 -35.98 9.38 -18.27
N ASN A 96 -36.17 10.56 -18.86
CA ASN A 96 -35.12 11.57 -18.92
C ASN A 96 -34.69 12.08 -17.53
N ARG A 97 -35.64 12.36 -16.63
CA ARG A 97 -35.30 12.79 -15.24
C ARG A 97 -34.55 11.73 -14.43
N THR A 98 -34.87 10.45 -14.63
CA THR A 98 -34.19 9.35 -13.94
C THR A 98 -32.79 9.10 -14.51
N ALA A 99 -32.59 9.32 -15.81
CA ALA A 99 -31.27 9.33 -16.42
C ALA A 99 -30.41 10.50 -15.91
N ASP A 100 -30.97 11.71 -15.83
CA ASP A 100 -30.29 12.90 -15.29
C ASP A 100 -29.87 12.70 -13.84
N THR A 101 -30.76 12.17 -13.01
CA THR A 101 -30.46 11.88 -11.59
C THR A 101 -29.35 10.85 -11.46
N ARG A 102 -29.38 9.76 -12.24
CA ARG A 102 -28.30 8.74 -12.25
C ARG A 102 -26.97 9.32 -12.73
N SER A 103 -26.99 10.19 -13.72
CA SER A 103 -25.78 10.88 -14.17
C SER A 103 -25.17 11.72 -13.06
N LEU A 104 -25.98 12.46 -12.31
CA LEU A 104 -25.52 13.24 -11.15
C LEU A 104 -24.98 12.33 -10.04
N THR A 105 -25.66 11.22 -9.73
CA THR A 105 -25.18 10.23 -8.75
C THR A 105 -23.83 9.65 -9.17
N LEU A 106 -23.70 9.17 -10.42
CA LEU A 106 -22.44 8.61 -10.90
C LEU A 106 -21.30 9.64 -10.82
N LYS A 107 -21.55 10.90 -11.23
CA LYS A 107 -20.57 11.98 -11.10
C LYS A 107 -20.13 12.20 -9.65
N SER A 108 -21.06 12.18 -8.69
CA SER A 108 -20.71 12.31 -7.27
C SER A 108 -19.87 11.15 -6.75
N VAL A 109 -20.16 9.91 -7.18
CA VAL A 109 -19.38 8.73 -6.78
C VAL A 109 -17.98 8.78 -7.39
N ILE A 110 -17.85 9.21 -8.66
CA ILE A 110 -16.55 9.42 -9.31
C ILE A 110 -15.73 10.47 -8.55
N ALA A 111 -16.32 11.63 -8.24
CA ALA A 111 -15.62 12.69 -7.52
C ALA A 111 -15.12 12.22 -6.14
N LYS A 112 -15.94 11.46 -5.41
CA LYS A 112 -15.54 10.85 -4.14
C LYS A 112 -14.39 9.86 -4.33
N HIS A 113 -14.45 9.02 -5.35
CA HIS A 113 -13.38 8.06 -5.63
C HIS A 113 -12.06 8.77 -5.98
N ASP A 114 -12.11 9.82 -6.80
CA ASP A 114 -10.92 10.60 -7.17
C ASP A 114 -10.26 11.27 -5.93
N GLU A 115 -11.05 11.74 -4.96
CA GLU A 115 -10.53 12.25 -3.67
C GLU A 115 -9.81 11.15 -2.86
N LEU A 116 -10.40 9.95 -2.81
CA LEU A 116 -9.77 8.79 -2.14
C LEU A 116 -8.50 8.35 -2.85
N LEU A 117 -8.48 8.38 -4.19
CA LEU A 117 -7.29 8.06 -4.98
C LEU A 117 -6.17 9.06 -4.70
N SER A 118 -6.46 10.35 -4.55
CA SER A 118 -5.45 11.32 -4.13
C SER A 118 -4.83 10.95 -2.77
N THR A 119 -5.64 10.55 -1.80
CA THR A 119 -5.15 10.13 -0.47
C THR A 119 -4.36 8.83 -0.57
N TRP A 120 -4.81 7.88 -1.38
CA TRP A 120 -4.11 6.63 -1.65
C TRP A 120 -2.75 6.89 -2.32
N ASP A 121 -2.70 7.82 -3.27
CA ASP A 121 -1.47 8.20 -3.96
C ASP A 121 -0.47 8.86 -3.02
N ASP A 122 -0.92 9.69 -2.07
CA ASP A 122 -0.03 10.26 -1.05
C ASP A 122 0.69 9.14 -0.28
N TRP A 123 -0.04 8.12 0.14
CA TRP A 123 0.54 6.96 0.84
C TRP A 123 1.60 6.22 0.01
N HIS A 124 1.51 6.23 -1.31
CA HIS A 124 2.44 5.51 -2.19
C HIS A 124 3.52 6.38 -2.81
N ASN A 125 3.36 7.71 -2.84
CA ASN A 125 4.28 8.62 -3.51
C ASN A 125 5.04 9.52 -2.53
N ASP A 126 4.55 9.71 -1.31
CA ASP A 126 5.24 10.45 -0.26
C ASP A 126 6.25 9.54 0.45
N LEU A 127 7.54 9.82 0.24
CA LEU A 127 8.65 9.11 0.86
C LEU A 127 8.59 9.12 2.39
N ASP A 128 8.15 10.22 3.00
CA ASP A 128 8.07 10.30 4.45
C ASP A 128 6.95 9.39 4.96
N LEU A 129 5.83 9.26 4.24
CA LEU A 129 4.79 8.32 4.62
C LEU A 129 5.26 6.87 4.48
N ILE A 130 5.88 6.52 3.35
CA ILE A 130 6.39 5.18 3.08
C ILE A 130 7.38 4.72 4.16
N VAL A 131 8.31 5.60 4.55
CA VAL A 131 9.38 5.26 5.50
C VAL A 131 8.91 5.30 6.95
N ASN A 132 8.04 6.24 7.32
CA ASN A 132 7.60 6.40 8.71
C ASN A 132 6.43 5.50 9.09
N PHE A 133 5.67 5.01 8.12
CA PHE A 133 4.46 4.22 8.33
C PHE A 133 4.46 2.96 7.46
N SER A 134 5.58 2.25 7.47
CA SER A 134 5.83 1.12 6.58
C SER A 134 4.84 -0.03 6.70
N ALA A 135 4.15 -0.14 7.84
CA ALA A 135 3.09 -1.13 8.05
C ALA A 135 1.92 -0.98 7.04
N PHE A 136 1.70 0.23 6.48
CA PHE A 136 0.72 0.43 5.40
C PHE A 136 1.07 -0.35 4.12
N HIS A 137 2.36 -0.62 3.88
CA HIS A 137 2.85 -1.32 2.70
C HIS A 137 3.07 -2.82 2.93
N ASP A 138 2.90 -3.30 4.17
CA ASP A 138 3.14 -4.69 4.54
C ASP A 138 1.89 -5.56 4.30
N VAL A 139 1.50 -5.71 3.03
CA VAL A 139 0.28 -6.44 2.66
C VAL A 139 0.32 -7.94 2.98
N GLN A 140 1.51 -8.49 3.24
CA GLN A 140 1.70 -9.90 3.57
C GLN A 140 1.43 -10.18 5.06
N HIS A 141 1.84 -9.26 5.94
CA HIS A 141 1.75 -9.46 7.38
C HIS A 141 0.65 -8.62 8.05
N GLU A 142 0.26 -7.49 7.45
CA GLU A 142 -0.74 -6.57 8.01
C GLU A 142 -2.09 -6.67 7.31
N THR A 143 -3.11 -7.05 8.07
CA THR A 143 -4.46 -7.31 7.53
C THR A 143 -5.13 -6.03 7.04
N PHE A 144 -4.94 -4.90 7.74
CA PHE A 144 -5.51 -3.61 7.33
C PHE A 144 -4.93 -3.13 5.99
N ALA A 145 -3.63 -3.34 5.77
CA ALA A 145 -2.95 -2.98 4.52
C ALA A 145 -3.51 -3.81 3.34
N ARG A 146 -3.63 -5.12 3.53
CA ARG A 146 -4.26 -6.00 2.54
C ARG A 146 -5.71 -5.61 2.25
N THR A 147 -6.52 -5.34 3.28
CA THR A 147 -7.92 -4.96 3.10
C THR A 147 -8.07 -3.63 2.35
N ALA A 148 -7.22 -2.64 2.62
CA ALA A 148 -7.20 -1.39 1.86
C ALA A 148 -6.85 -1.62 0.38
N LEU A 149 -5.84 -2.44 0.08
CA LEU A 149 -5.46 -2.80 -1.28
C LEU A 149 -6.57 -3.54 -2.03
N GLU A 150 -7.22 -4.52 -1.39
CA GLU A 150 -8.35 -5.26 -1.97
C GLU A 150 -9.54 -4.35 -2.25
N ALA A 151 -9.88 -3.46 -1.32
CA ALA A 151 -10.97 -2.50 -1.48
C ALA A 151 -10.70 -1.48 -2.58
N HIS A 152 -9.46 -0.98 -2.70
CA HIS A 152 -9.03 -0.14 -3.80
C HIS A 152 -9.22 -0.84 -5.16
N ARG A 153 -8.73 -2.07 -5.29
CA ARG A 153 -8.89 -2.87 -6.53
C ARG A 153 -10.35 -3.11 -6.88
N ALA A 154 -11.19 -3.39 -5.88
CA ALA A 154 -12.62 -3.57 -6.08
C ALA A 154 -13.31 -2.29 -6.55
N ALA A 155 -12.94 -1.13 -6.00
CA ALA A 155 -13.46 0.17 -6.42
C ALA A 155 -13.06 0.51 -7.86
N GLU A 156 -11.80 0.25 -8.24
CA GLU A 156 -11.31 0.42 -9.62
C GLU A 156 -12.01 -0.52 -10.62
N GLU A 157 -12.18 -1.80 -10.26
CA GLU A 157 -12.92 -2.75 -11.09
C GLU A 157 -14.39 -2.34 -11.26
N ALA A 158 -15.02 -1.87 -10.19
CA ALA A 158 -16.39 -1.38 -10.23
C ALA A 158 -16.52 -0.09 -11.05
N ARG A 159 -15.54 0.82 -10.96
CA ARG A 159 -15.45 2.04 -11.78
C ARG A 159 -15.45 1.70 -13.27
N ALA A 160 -14.62 0.74 -13.68
CA ALA A 160 -14.50 0.31 -15.07
C ALA A 160 -15.80 -0.27 -15.65
N LYS A 161 -16.69 -0.80 -14.79
CA LYS A 161 -17.97 -1.42 -15.18
C LYS A 161 -19.18 -0.48 -15.03
N ALA A 162 -19.04 0.62 -14.30
CA ALA A 162 -20.15 1.53 -14.00
C ALA A 162 -20.60 2.29 -15.25
N THR A 163 -21.90 2.22 -15.55
CA THR A 163 -22.48 2.98 -16.68
C THR A 163 -23.73 3.74 -16.25
N VAL A 164 -23.92 4.95 -16.77
CA VAL A 164 -25.08 5.82 -16.43
C VAL A 164 -26.42 5.11 -16.67
N ASN A 165 -26.47 4.23 -17.67
CA ASN A 165 -27.69 3.54 -18.08
C ASN A 165 -28.04 2.33 -17.19
N ASP A 166 -27.11 1.83 -16.37
CA ASP A 166 -27.34 0.71 -15.46
C ASP A 166 -27.27 1.13 -14.00
N ALA A 167 -28.44 1.27 -13.37
CA ALA A 167 -28.57 1.64 -11.97
C ALA A 167 -27.93 0.63 -11.00
N ALA A 168 -27.90 -0.67 -11.36
CA ALA A 168 -27.26 -1.68 -10.52
C ALA A 168 -25.74 -1.49 -10.51
N SER A 169 -25.12 -1.23 -11.68
CA SER A 169 -23.68 -0.94 -11.76
C SER A 169 -23.28 0.32 -10.96
N VAL A 170 -24.07 1.40 -11.04
CA VAL A 170 -23.81 2.63 -10.28
C VAL A 170 -23.90 2.38 -8.77
N ARG A 171 -24.86 1.55 -8.35
CA ARG A 171 -25.01 1.17 -6.93
C ARG A 171 -23.82 0.33 -6.45
N THR A 172 -23.42 -0.69 -7.22
CA THR A 172 -22.25 -1.52 -6.90
C THR A 172 -20.99 -0.67 -6.80
N TYR A 173 -20.79 0.26 -7.73
CA TYR A 173 -19.66 1.18 -7.68
C TYR A 173 -19.69 2.10 -6.45
N SER A 174 -20.86 2.68 -6.13
CA SER A 174 -21.03 3.47 -4.90
C SER A 174 -20.67 2.67 -3.65
N THR A 175 -21.13 1.43 -3.53
CA THR A 175 -20.81 0.55 -2.40
C THR A 175 -19.31 0.27 -2.33
N ALA A 176 -18.65 -0.06 -3.45
CA ALA A 176 -17.22 -0.33 -3.47
C ALA A 176 -16.39 0.90 -3.06
N VAL A 177 -16.80 2.11 -3.47
CA VAL A 177 -16.15 3.36 -3.04
C VAL A 177 -16.33 3.63 -1.55
N ASP A 178 -17.49 3.30 -0.97
CA ASP A 178 -17.73 3.42 0.48
C ASP A 178 -16.90 2.42 1.29
N GLU A 179 -16.76 1.19 0.78
CA GLU A 179 -15.89 0.15 1.35
C GLU A 179 -14.42 0.56 1.29
N PHE A 180 -13.97 1.09 0.14
CA PHE A 180 -12.62 1.63 -0.01
C PHE A 180 -12.34 2.79 0.95
N ALA A 181 -13.27 3.75 1.07
CA ALA A 181 -13.14 4.86 2.02
C ALA A 181 -12.96 4.37 3.47
N THR A 182 -13.74 3.34 3.85
CA THR A 182 -13.69 2.76 5.20
C THR A 182 -12.37 2.03 5.43
N ALA A 183 -11.95 1.19 4.48
CA ALA A 183 -10.71 0.44 4.56
C ALA A 183 -9.47 1.35 4.58
N LEU A 184 -9.45 2.39 3.74
CA LEU A 184 -8.36 3.36 3.70
C LEU A 184 -8.22 4.13 5.02
N LYS A 185 -9.34 4.56 5.60
CA LYS A 185 -9.33 5.25 6.90
C LYS A 185 -8.82 4.36 8.03
N GLU A 186 -9.23 3.10 8.06
CA GLU A 186 -8.74 2.14 9.06
C GLU A 186 -7.25 1.87 8.86
N ALA A 187 -6.81 1.69 7.61
CA ALA A 187 -5.41 1.48 7.31
C ALA A 187 -4.53 2.67 7.68
N ASP A 188 -4.96 3.91 7.40
CA ASP A 188 -4.26 5.13 7.86
C ASP A 188 -4.13 5.15 9.38
N HIS A 189 -5.22 4.86 10.10
CA HIS A 189 -5.21 4.84 11.57
C HIS A 189 -4.25 3.79 12.13
N GLN A 190 -4.32 2.54 11.66
CA GLN A 190 -3.49 1.44 12.13
C GLN A 190 -2.02 1.64 11.75
N ALA A 191 -1.74 2.09 10.54
CA ALA A 191 -0.38 2.39 10.11
C ALA A 191 0.25 3.49 10.97
N ARG A 192 -0.50 4.54 11.32
CA ARG A 192 -0.03 5.59 12.23
C ARG A 192 0.17 5.10 13.66
N LEU A 193 -0.67 4.18 14.13
CA LEU A 193 -0.54 3.57 15.44
C LEU A 193 0.74 2.73 15.56
N LEU A 194 1.06 1.97 14.50
CA LEU A 194 2.28 1.15 14.44
C LEU A 194 3.53 1.98 14.11
N GLY A 195 3.40 3.04 13.32
CA GLY A 195 4.53 3.87 12.91
C GLY A 195 5.61 3.05 12.20
N ARG A 196 6.86 3.21 12.65
CA ARG A 196 8.03 2.47 12.15
C ARG A 196 8.16 1.06 12.77
N HIS A 197 7.24 0.67 13.64
CA HIS A 197 7.22 -0.66 14.26
C HIS A 197 6.47 -1.65 13.36
N SER A 198 6.97 -1.87 12.14
CA SER A 198 6.53 -3.03 11.34
C SER A 198 7.07 -4.32 11.97
N ILE A 199 6.24 -5.35 11.98
CA ILE A 199 6.56 -6.66 12.54
C ILE A 199 7.52 -7.43 11.61
N ASP A 200 7.52 -7.13 10.31
CA ASP A 200 8.45 -7.77 9.37
C ASP A 200 9.88 -7.22 9.52
N PRO A 201 10.85 -8.04 9.97
CA PRO A 201 12.24 -7.63 10.08
C PRO A 201 12.90 -7.35 8.73
N VAL A 202 12.37 -7.83 7.61
CA VAL A 202 12.92 -7.51 6.28
C VAL A 202 12.50 -6.11 5.86
N LEU A 203 11.20 -5.82 5.88
CA LEU A 203 10.65 -4.50 5.58
C LEU A 203 11.25 -3.41 6.47
N LYS A 204 11.33 -3.64 7.78
CA LYS A 204 11.96 -2.69 8.71
C LYS A 204 13.39 -2.35 8.30
N ARG A 205 14.17 -3.36 7.92
CA ARG A 205 15.55 -3.22 7.49
C ARG A 205 15.68 -2.40 6.20
N THR A 206 14.80 -2.66 5.23
CA THR A 206 14.73 -1.86 4.00
C THR A 206 14.38 -0.39 4.31
N MET A 207 13.43 -0.14 5.19
CA MET A 207 13.03 1.24 5.54
C MET A 207 14.10 2.00 6.32
N ASP A 208 14.84 1.31 7.20
CA ASP A 208 16.01 1.90 7.85
C ASP A 208 17.10 2.27 6.82
N GLN A 209 17.33 1.42 5.82
CA GLN A 209 18.25 1.72 4.72
C GLN A 209 17.79 2.92 3.89
N VAL A 210 16.51 2.97 3.52
CA VAL A 210 15.93 4.09 2.75
C VAL A 210 16.04 5.40 3.54
N GLN A 211 15.79 5.39 4.85
CA GLN A 211 15.94 6.58 5.69
C GLN A 211 17.36 7.16 5.62
N ILE A 212 18.40 6.31 5.68
CA ILE A 212 19.80 6.78 5.62
C ILE A 212 20.13 7.37 4.25
N LEU A 213 19.62 6.75 3.18
CA LEU A 213 19.79 7.27 1.83
C LEU A 213 19.05 8.60 1.65
N LEU A 214 17.86 8.74 2.25
CA LEU A 214 17.11 10.00 2.28
C LEU A 214 17.84 11.07 3.06
N ASP A 215 18.41 10.75 4.22
CA ASP A 215 19.20 11.70 5.01
C ASP A 215 20.40 12.18 4.18
N THR A 216 21.10 11.25 3.50
CA THR A 216 22.19 11.57 2.59
C THR A 216 21.75 12.46 1.43
N PHE A 217 20.61 12.14 0.81
CA PHE A 217 20.02 12.90 -0.29
C PHE A 217 19.58 14.31 0.15
N ARG A 218 19.01 14.41 1.35
CA ARG A 218 18.47 15.65 1.91
C ARG A 218 19.56 16.56 2.47
N HIS A 219 20.69 16.01 2.90
CA HIS A 219 21.77 16.76 3.53
C HIS A 219 22.41 17.80 2.58
N PRO A 220 22.52 19.07 3.01
CA PRO A 220 22.92 20.18 2.13
C PRO A 220 24.36 20.06 1.62
N SER A 221 25.25 19.48 2.43
CA SER A 221 26.67 19.35 2.10
C SER A 221 27.00 18.15 1.20
N THR A 222 26.02 17.29 0.88
CA THR A 222 26.26 16.09 0.06
C THR A 222 26.59 16.50 -1.38
N PRO A 223 27.71 16.07 -1.98
CA PRO A 223 28.00 16.27 -3.40
C PRO A 223 26.88 15.77 -4.34
N ALA A 224 26.67 16.47 -5.46
CA ALA A 224 25.60 16.16 -6.42
C ALA A 224 25.69 14.74 -7.01
N ASN A 225 26.90 14.22 -7.24
CA ASN A 225 27.11 12.84 -7.67
C ASN A 225 26.63 11.82 -6.61
N GLN A 226 26.89 12.08 -5.33
CA GLN A 226 26.45 11.23 -4.23
C GLN A 226 24.94 11.32 -4.01
N ARG A 227 24.32 12.50 -4.15
CA ARG A 227 22.85 12.64 -4.14
C ARG A 227 22.19 11.86 -5.27
N ARG A 228 22.74 11.91 -6.49
CA ARG A 228 22.25 11.09 -7.62
C ARG A 228 22.31 9.60 -7.30
N ILE A 229 23.44 9.12 -6.76
CA ILE A 229 23.62 7.71 -6.37
C ILE A 229 22.62 7.34 -5.26
N ALA A 230 22.44 8.20 -4.24
CA ALA A 230 21.49 7.96 -3.16
C ALA A 230 20.05 7.85 -3.68
N ARG A 231 19.65 8.72 -4.61
CA ARG A 231 18.35 8.66 -5.28
C ARG A 231 18.14 7.34 -6.03
N GLU A 232 19.09 6.94 -6.87
CA GLU A 232 19.01 5.66 -7.60
C GLU A 232 18.94 4.46 -6.64
N ALA A 233 19.65 4.53 -5.52
CA ALA A 233 19.61 3.50 -4.49
C ALA A 233 18.26 3.47 -3.74
N ILE A 234 17.62 4.62 -3.51
CA ILE A 234 16.27 4.70 -2.90
C ILE A 234 15.26 3.99 -3.79
N TYR A 235 15.23 4.33 -5.09
CA TYR A 235 14.32 3.68 -6.04
C TYR A 235 14.54 2.16 -6.06
N ARG A 236 15.80 1.70 -6.13
CA ARG A 236 16.13 0.28 -6.13
C ARG A 236 15.75 -0.44 -4.83
N ALA A 237 15.87 0.23 -3.68
CA ALA A 237 15.52 -0.36 -2.39
C ALA A 237 14.00 -0.48 -2.22
N LEU A 238 13.23 0.47 -2.76
CA LEU A 238 11.78 0.46 -2.70
C LEU A 238 11.14 -0.42 -3.79
N ASP A 239 11.79 -0.62 -4.93
CA ASP A 239 11.27 -1.38 -6.10
C ASP A 239 10.57 -2.71 -5.72
N PRO A 240 11.15 -3.58 -4.87
CA PRO A 240 10.51 -4.86 -4.51
C PRO A 240 9.27 -4.73 -3.63
N LEU A 241 9.09 -3.58 -2.96
CA LEU A 241 7.94 -3.29 -2.11
C LEU A 241 6.77 -2.69 -2.91
N ILE A 242 7.06 -2.23 -4.12
CA ILE A 242 6.13 -1.57 -5.04
C ILE A 242 5.73 -2.54 -6.15
N ASP A 243 5.64 -3.85 -5.89
CA ASP A 243 5.21 -4.85 -6.89
C ASP A 243 3.68 -4.78 -7.20
N THR A 244 3.09 -3.60 -7.03
CA THR A 244 1.76 -3.20 -7.51
C THR A 244 1.98 -2.17 -8.62
N PRO A 245 1.33 -2.27 -9.80
CA PRO A 245 1.63 -1.43 -10.95
C PRO A 245 1.21 0.03 -10.72
N ALA A 246 2.04 0.76 -10.00
CA ALA A 246 2.06 2.21 -9.94
C ALA A 246 3.51 2.59 -10.25
N ASN A 247 3.70 3.23 -11.40
CA ASN A 247 4.96 3.84 -11.76
C ASN A 247 5.18 4.99 -10.76
N ILE A 248 5.84 4.73 -9.63
CA ILE A 248 6.02 5.74 -8.59
C ILE A 248 6.97 6.81 -9.13
N GLU A 249 6.38 7.92 -9.52
CA GLU A 249 7.08 9.18 -9.72
C GLU A 249 7.15 9.85 -8.36
N ILE A 250 8.32 9.80 -7.71
CA ILE A 250 8.52 10.47 -6.43
C ILE A 250 8.85 11.95 -6.71
N PRO A 251 7.89 12.89 -6.59
CA PRO A 251 8.06 14.24 -7.10
C PRO A 251 9.13 15.02 -6.30
N GLU A 252 9.31 14.66 -5.02
CA GLU A 252 10.35 15.22 -4.15
C GLU A 252 11.76 14.94 -4.70
N LEU A 253 12.01 13.72 -5.17
CA LEU A 253 13.31 13.30 -5.70
C LEU A 253 13.60 13.97 -7.05
N GLU A 254 12.58 14.28 -7.83
CA GLU A 254 12.72 14.90 -9.16
C GLU A 254 12.87 16.42 -9.07
N THR A 255 12.02 17.09 -8.28
CA THR A 255 12.03 18.56 -8.16
C THR A 255 13.37 19.06 -7.63
N ARG A 256 13.93 18.40 -6.61
CA ARG A 256 15.20 18.81 -6.00
C ARG A 256 16.40 18.58 -6.94
N PHE A 257 16.33 17.54 -7.76
CA PHE A 257 17.35 17.25 -8.76
C PHE A 257 17.34 18.25 -9.93
N GLN A 258 16.16 18.60 -10.43
CA GLN A 258 16.00 19.63 -11.47
C GLN A 258 16.62 20.97 -11.05
N HIS A 259 16.42 21.37 -9.79
CA HIS A 259 17.05 22.56 -9.22
C HIS A 259 18.59 22.51 -9.16
N GLU A 260 19.19 21.32 -9.11
CA GLU A 260 20.65 21.14 -9.08
C GLU A 260 21.30 21.03 -10.47
N LEU A 261 20.54 20.67 -11.51
CA LEU A 261 21.02 20.68 -12.89
C LEU A 261 21.03 22.07 -13.53
N GLU A 262 20.14 22.95 -13.08
CA GLU A 262 20.06 24.37 -13.48
C GLU A 262 21.36 25.19 -13.27
N PRO A 263 22.08 25.10 -12.13
CA PRO A 263 23.32 25.86 -11.93
C PRO A 263 24.47 25.42 -12.84
N SER A 264 24.52 24.15 -13.28
CA SER A 264 25.55 23.69 -14.22
C SER A 264 25.32 24.16 -15.67
N ARG A 265 24.08 24.53 -16.04
CA ARG A 265 23.75 25.00 -17.39
C ARG A 265 24.04 26.49 -17.61
N ARG A 266 24.19 27.25 -16.52
CA ARG A 266 24.38 28.71 -16.53
C ARG A 266 25.86 29.15 -16.48
N GLY A 267 26.78 28.22 -16.23
CA GLY A 267 28.23 28.48 -16.11
C GLY A 267 29.04 28.36 -17.42
N ASP A 268 28.41 27.94 -18.52
CA ASP A 268 29.09 27.68 -19.82
C ASP A 268 28.89 28.81 -20.86
N LEU A 269 28.44 30.00 -20.43
CA LEU A 269 28.20 31.17 -21.29
C LEU A 269 28.95 32.44 -20.86
N SER A 270 30.02 32.32 -20.07
CA SER A 270 30.85 33.45 -19.64
C SER A 270 32.32 33.28 -19.98
#